data_AF-A0A7G7ZA26-F1
#
_entry.id   AF-A0A7G7ZA26-F1
#
_cell.length_a   1.000
_cell.length_b   1.000
_cell.length_c   1.000
_cell.angle_alpha   90.00
_cell.angle_beta   90.00
_cell.angle_gamma   90.00
#
_symmetry.space_group_name_H-M   'P 1'
#
loop_
_entity.id
_entity.type
_entity.pdbx_description
1 polymer ?
#
loop_
_entity_poly.entity_id
_entity_poly.type
_entity_poly.pdbx_seq_one_letter_code
_entity_poly.pdbx_strand_id
1 'polypeptide(L)' 'MLLVVSCERRIKRVQRLAGGALFLISDNDHYLPEMIKPQDMHDVEILGRCEIRIGRVV' A
#
# COMPACT_ATOMS: atom_id res chain seq x y z
N MET A 1 1.45 6.05 1.10
CA MET A 1 2.57 5.78 0.17
C MET A 1 1.99 5.47 -1.19
N LEU A 2 2.74 5.77 -2.24
CA LEU A 2 2.45 5.33 -3.60
C LEU A 2 3.29 4.08 -3.87
N LEU A 3 2.63 3.04 -4.37
CA LEU A 3 3.25 1.76 -4.66
C LEU A 3 2.67 1.15 -5.93
N VAL A 4 3.44 0.28 -6.57
CA VAL A 4 2.99 -0.62 -7.63
C VAL A 4 2.87 -2.01 -7.03
N VAL A 5 1.76 -2.69 -7.30
CA VAL A 5 1.54 -4.11 -6.96
C VAL A 5 1.01 -4.78 -8.22
N SER A 6 1.73 -5.78 -8.73
CA SER A 6 1.33 -6.54 -9.94
C SER A 6 0.93 -5.61 -11.10
N CYS A 7 1.78 -4.62 -11.41
CA CYS A 7 1.58 -3.59 -12.44
C CYS A 7 0.47 -2.55 -12.19
N GLU A 8 -0.23 -2.58 -11.04
CA GLU A 8 -1.24 -1.58 -10.68
C GLU A 8 -0.69 -0.54 -9.71
N ARG A 9 -0.98 0.74 -9.98
CA ARG A 9 -0.64 1.83 -9.05
C ARG A 9 -1.67 1.93 -7.94
N ARG A 10 -1.21 1.90 -6.69
CA ARG A 10 -2.06 1.95 -5.50
C ARG A 10 -1.56 3.02 -4.54
N ILE A 11 -2.48 3.74 -3.91
CA ILE A 11 -2.20 4.63 -2.78
C ILE A 11 -2.80 4.00 -1.53
N LYS A 12 -1.93 3.61 -0.59
CA LYS A 12 -2.32 2.99 0.68
C LYS A 12 -1.46 3.53 1.82
N ARG A 13 -1.96 3.42 3.04
CA ARG A 13 -1.12 3.52 4.25
C ARG A 13 -0.35 2.21 4.36
N VAL A 14 0.98 2.29 4.46
CA VAL A 14 1.85 1.11 4.47
C VAL A 14 2.47 0.99 5.84
N GLN A 15 2.34 -0.19 6.45
CA GLN A 15 3.02 -0.56 7.69
C GLN A 15 3.96 -1.74 7.40
N ARG A 16 5.23 -1.61 7.82
CA ARG A 16 6.19 -2.72 7.75
C ARG A 16 6.01 -3.60 8.98
N LEU A 17 5.96 -4.90 8.79
CA LEU A 17 5.86 -5.89 9.85
C LEU A 17 7.21 -6.63 10.04
N ALA A 18 7.34 -7.31 11.17
CA ALA A 18 8.48 -8.20 11.40
C ALA A 18 8.54 -9.28 10.30
N GLY A 19 9.76 -9.63 9.87
CA GLY A 19 9.95 -10.59 8.78
C GLY A 19 9.80 -10.00 7.37
N GLY A 20 9.66 -8.68 7.22
CA GLY A 20 9.70 -8.02 5.92
C GLY A 20 8.36 -7.98 5.16
N ALA A 21 7.27 -8.42 5.79
CA ALA A 21 5.93 -8.29 5.24
C ALA A 21 5.45 -6.84 5.24
N LEU A 22 4.53 -6.52 4.33
CA LEU A 22 3.85 -5.23 4.28
C LEU A 22 2.37 -5.41 4.61
N PHE A 23 1.84 -4.45 5.36
CA PHE A 23 0.42 -4.32 5.64
C PHE A 23 -0.10 -3.05 4.98
N LEU A 24 -1.00 -3.22 4.02
CA LEU A 24 -1.61 -2.15 3.24
C LEU A 24 -2.98 -1.83 3.84
N ILE A 25 -3.10 -0.62 4.39
CA ILE A 25 -4.32 -0.14 5.04
C ILE A 25 -4.98 0.89 4.13
N SER A 26 -6.30 0.73 3.95
CA SER A 26 -7.15 1.71 3.29
C SER A 26 -7.69 2.68 4.33
N ASP A 27 -7.73 3.98 4.03
CA ASP A 27 -8.46 4.96 4.85
C ASP A 27 -9.97 4.98 4.52
N ASN A 28 -10.48 3.94 3.84
CA ASN A 28 -11.88 3.74 3.47
C ASN A 28 -12.34 2.39 4.02
N ASP A 29 -13.36 2.42 4.87
CA ASP A 29 -13.89 1.28 5.64
C ASP A 29 -14.48 0.16 4.77
N HIS A 30 -14.79 0.43 3.50
CA HIS A 30 -15.25 -0.58 2.56
C HIS A 30 -14.15 -1.58 2.15
N TYR A 31 -12.88 -1.26 2.40
CA TYR A 31 -11.75 -2.09 2.01
C TYR A 31 -11.00 -2.59 3.24
N LEU A 32 -10.97 -3.91 3.37
CA LEU A 32 -10.16 -4.56 4.40
C LEU A 32 -8.66 -4.31 4.17
N PRO A 33 -7.86 -4.25 5.25
CA PRO A 33 -6.42 -4.26 5.14
C PRO A 33 -5.92 -5.53 4.43
N GLU A 34 -4.84 -5.38 3.65
CA GLU A 34 -4.22 -6.45 2.88
C GLU A 34 -2.80 -6.70 3.40
N MET A 35 -2.45 -7.97 3.61
CA MET A 35 -1.08 -8.37 3.97
C MET A 35 -0.37 -8.90 2.73
N ILE A 36 0.73 -8.26 2.34
CA ILE A 36 1.63 -8.80 1.35
C ILE A 36 2.78 -9.52 2.06
N LYS A 37 2.88 -10.83 1.84
CA LYS A 37 3.87 -11.69 2.49
C LYS A 37 5.24 -11.49 1.86
N PRO A 38 6.35 -11.76 2.57
CA PRO A 38 7.69 -11.53 2.06
C PRO A 38 7.98 -12.22 0.73
N GLN A 39 7.43 -13.43 0.52
CA GLN A 39 7.56 -14.19 -0.73
C GLN A 39 6.95 -13.48 -1.95
N ASP A 40 5.97 -12.60 -1.74
CA ASP A 40 5.22 -11.90 -2.78
C ASP A 40 5.79 -10.48 -3.02
N MET A 41 6.89 -10.09 -2.36
CA MET A 41 7.50 -8.76 -2.53
C MET A 41 8.08 -8.52 -3.91
N HIS A 42 8.34 -9.58 -4.69
CA HIS A 42 8.91 -9.46 -6.03
C HIS A 42 8.01 -8.66 -6.98
N ASP A 43 6.71 -8.63 -6.71
CA ASP A 43 5.71 -7.88 -7.48
C ASP A 43 5.38 -6.50 -6.89
N VAL A 44 6.13 -6.05 -5.87
CA VAL A 44 5.87 -4.81 -5.14
C VAL A 44 7.01 -3.81 -5.30
N GLU A 45 6.67 -2.59 -5.73
CA GLU A 45 7.59 -1.46 -5.78
C GLU A 45 7.02 -0.29 -4.99
N ILE A 46 7.78 0.24 -4.02
CA ILE A 46 7.42 1.50 -3.33
C ILE A 46 7.97 2.66 -4.14
N LEU A 47 7.08 3.39 -4.81
CA LEU A 47 7.45 4.55 -5.63
C LEU A 47 7.78 5.78 -4.78
N GLY A 48 7.19 5.91 -3.59
CA GLY A 48 7.52 6.98 -2.67
C GLY A 48 6.45 7.30 -1.63
N ARG A 49 6.71 8.37 -0.88
CA ARG A 49 5.77 8.91 0.11
C ARG A 49 4.83 9.91 -0.55
N CYS A 50 3.55 9.84 -0.18
CA CYS A 50 2.59 10.85 -0.58
C CYS A 50 2.66 11.98 0.43
N GLU A 51 3.08 13.17 0.00
CA GLU A 51 3.26 14.33 0.89
C GLU A 51 1.99 15.20 0.97
N ILE A 52 1.23 15.26 -0.11
CA ILE A 52 0.07 16.15 -0.23
C ILE A 52 -1.12 15.34 -0.75
N ARG A 53 -2.30 15.59 -0.18
CA ARG A 53 -3.59 15.15 -0.71
C ARG A 53 -4.35 16.38 -1.19
N ILE A 54 -4.71 16.40 -2.47
CA ILE A 54 -5.54 17.45 -3.06
C ILE A 54 -6.90 16.82 -3.38
N GLY A 55 -7.95 17.27 -2.70
CA GLY A 55 -9.32 16.78 -2.90
C GLY A 55 -9.68 15.49 -2.14
N ARG A 56 -10.93 15.05 -2.33
CA ARG A 56 -11.52 13.86 -1.71
C ARG A 56 -12.52 13.24 -2.68
N VAL A 57 -12.57 11.91 -2.69
CA VAL A 57 -13.68 11.14 -3.29
C VAL A 57 -14.73 10.95 -2.20
N VAL A 58 -15.98 11.29 -2.52
CA VAL A 58 -17.18 11.10 -1.68
C VAL A 58 -18.00 9.95 -2.20
#